data_AF-A0A943S9J3-F1
#
_entry.id   AF-A0A943S9J3-F1
#
_cell.length_a   1.000
_cell.length_b   1.000
_cell.length_c   1.000
_cell.angle_alpha   90.00
_cell.angle_beta   90.00
_cell.angle_gamma   90.00
#
_symmetry.space_group_name_H-M   'P 1'
#
loop_
_entity.id
_entity.type
_entity.pdbx_description
1 polymer ?
#
loop_
_entity_poly.entity_id
_entity_poly.type
_entity_poly.pdbx_seq_one_letter_code
_entity_poly.pdbx_strand_id
1 'polypeptide(L)'
;MRIVVTDSGLIWNHNNLFLKQFKDIVLVVCLEGKQVTEEYKCFVSPYQHVGMEIDEFGVESQRYKALESVASELKRELRYHDKIVFLTDGNPESLYPYYAIKDINEFNSLHVCTVSPWNFEEKRRVAAHRELLSDLSALKSICYIDSDSYLARVDKGSNMKDVMQLVEKDYVDLMPRILNGIEELTEDSYFDMASKSYVPVGEGYEKIDLSKALEEITQIDIPLYRQLGTLGMVLKSYYPEEGEKIKEEIERPIARIDGKKICNVLRHYRLTLAEMNGLEFVSEECPSIGPCAGTCVKCDREAAYLRNRLAEIPLDKQKIPIFDLEQEV
;
A
#
# COMPACT_ATOMS: atom_id res chain seq x y z
N MET A 1 -7.50 7.21 5.87
CA MET A 1 -6.32 7.55 5.06
C MET A 1 -5.15 7.86 5.99
N ARG A 2 -3.92 7.52 5.58
CA ARG A 2 -2.65 7.87 6.22
C ARG A 2 -1.74 8.51 5.16
N ILE A 3 -1.08 9.61 5.50
CA ILE A 3 -0.08 10.22 4.64
C ILE A 3 1.31 9.87 5.18
N VAL A 4 2.20 9.38 4.34
CA VAL A 4 3.57 9.02 4.70
C VAL A 4 4.54 9.90 3.93
N VAL A 5 5.45 10.54 4.67
CA VAL A 5 6.56 11.34 4.13
C VAL A 5 7.86 10.92 4.81
N THR A 6 9.01 11.27 4.23
CA THR A 6 10.32 11.07 4.86
C THR A 6 10.92 12.39 5.34
N ASP A 7 11.94 12.29 6.20
CA ASP A 7 12.82 13.41 6.54
C ASP A 7 13.79 13.79 5.41
N SER A 8 13.98 12.91 4.43
CA SER A 8 14.86 13.12 3.28
C SER A 8 14.19 13.75 2.06
N GLY A 9 12.86 13.91 2.05
CA GLY A 9 12.13 14.52 0.94
C GLY A 9 12.55 15.97 0.69
N LEU A 10 12.70 16.34 -0.59
CA LEU A 10 12.98 17.70 -1.03
C LEU A 10 11.73 18.60 -0.99
N ILE A 11 10.57 18.08 -1.42
CA ILE A 11 9.30 18.82 -1.48
C ILE A 11 8.41 18.38 -0.31
N TRP A 12 8.24 17.06 -0.17
CA TRP A 12 7.40 16.47 0.86
C TRP A 12 8.25 16.01 2.03
N ASN A 13 8.40 16.89 3.01
CA ASN A 13 9.05 16.59 4.28
C ASN A 13 8.27 17.23 5.42
N HIS A 14 8.72 16.94 6.64
CA HIS A 14 8.10 17.41 7.88
C HIS A 14 8.05 18.94 8.05
N ASN A 15 8.74 19.73 7.23
CA ASN A 15 8.67 21.20 7.29
C ASN A 15 7.62 21.79 6.33
N ASN A 16 7.00 20.96 5.47
CA ASN A 16 6.03 21.44 4.50
C ASN A 16 4.74 21.93 5.20
N LEU A 17 4.44 23.23 5.04
CA LEU A 17 3.31 23.88 5.73
C LEU A 17 1.95 23.31 5.32
N PHE A 18 1.83 22.79 4.10
CA PHE A 18 0.59 22.20 3.62
C PHE A 18 0.20 20.94 4.42
N LEU A 19 1.18 20.22 4.98
CA LEU A 19 0.94 19.01 5.77
C LEU A 19 0.32 19.28 7.15
N LYS A 20 0.36 20.53 7.64
CA LYS A 20 -0.16 20.89 8.97
C LYS A 20 -1.65 20.62 9.13
N GLN A 21 -2.43 20.78 8.07
CA GLN A 21 -3.86 20.46 8.08
C GLN A 21 -4.14 18.96 8.22
N PHE A 22 -3.13 18.10 8.02
CA PHE A 22 -3.20 16.63 8.09
C PHE A 22 -2.47 16.05 9.30
N LYS A 23 -2.16 16.85 10.33
CA LYS A 23 -1.31 16.45 11.47
C LYS A 23 -1.67 15.08 12.09
N ASP A 24 -2.96 14.74 12.14
CA ASP A 24 -3.45 13.53 12.80
C ASP A 24 -3.33 12.26 11.93
N ILE A 25 -3.07 12.43 10.63
CA ILE A 25 -2.95 11.33 9.66
C ILE A 25 -1.55 11.24 9.02
N VAL A 26 -0.68 12.22 9.23
CA VAL A 26 0.71 12.22 8.75
C VAL A 26 1.60 11.34 9.63
N LEU A 27 2.40 10.50 8.99
CA LEU A 27 3.52 9.78 9.57
C LEU A 27 4.82 10.21 8.87
N VAL A 28 5.80 10.64 9.66
CA VAL A 28 7.14 10.96 9.16
C VAL A 28 8.05 9.77 9.42
N VAL A 29 8.55 9.14 8.36
CA VAL A 29 9.58 8.09 8.47
C VAL A 29 10.95 8.76 8.50
N CYS A 30 11.63 8.66 9.63
CA CYS A 30 12.93 9.28 9.87
C CYS A 30 14.03 8.30 9.48
N LEU A 31 14.62 8.48 8.30
CA LEU A 31 15.63 7.59 7.74
C LEU A 31 17.01 7.81 8.38
N GLU A 32 17.26 8.99 8.95
CA GLU A 32 18.51 9.33 9.65
C GLU A 32 18.59 8.77 11.07
N GLY A 33 17.60 7.96 11.47
CA GLY A 33 17.53 7.30 12.77
C GLY A 33 17.39 8.24 13.98
N LYS A 34 16.89 9.45 13.74
CA LYS A 34 16.56 10.43 14.78
C LYS A 34 15.20 11.04 14.50
N GLN A 35 14.44 11.29 15.55
CA GLN A 35 13.19 12.03 15.43
C GLN A 35 13.46 13.47 14.97
N VAL A 36 12.74 13.93 13.95
CA VAL A 36 12.95 15.25 13.31
C VAL A 36 11.90 16.29 13.67
N THR A 37 10.77 15.88 14.25
CA THR A 37 9.67 16.79 14.62
C THR A 37 8.85 16.24 15.79
N GLU A 38 8.22 17.14 16.55
CA GLU A 38 7.20 16.82 17.56
C GLU A 38 5.78 17.08 17.02
N GLU A 39 5.64 17.74 15.86
CA GLU A 39 4.35 18.12 15.27
C GLU A 39 3.60 16.93 14.66
N TYR A 40 4.33 15.92 14.20
CA TYR A 40 3.80 14.72 13.57
C TYR A 40 4.30 13.47 14.28
N LYS A 41 3.58 12.35 14.11
CA LYS A 41 4.08 11.05 14.56
C LYS A 41 5.30 10.67 13.72
N CYS A 42 6.40 10.33 14.38
CA CYS A 42 7.60 9.82 13.74
C CYS A 42 7.72 8.30 13.87
N PHE A 43 8.14 7.66 12.79
CA PHE A 43 8.69 6.30 12.81
C PHE A 43 10.19 6.40 12.59
N VAL A 44 11.00 6.00 13.57
CA VAL A 44 12.45 6.20 13.53
C VAL A 44 13.12 4.91 13.06
N SER A 45 13.82 4.97 11.93
CA SER A 45 14.64 3.86 11.43
C SER A 45 15.79 3.56 12.40
N PRO A 46 16.24 2.30 12.58
CA PRO A 46 17.40 1.98 13.42
C PRO A 46 18.74 2.38 12.80
N TYR A 47 18.74 3.15 11.70
CA TYR A 47 19.95 3.60 11.03
C TYR A 47 20.89 4.34 11.99
N GLN A 48 22.16 3.97 11.95
CA GLN A 48 23.23 4.66 12.66
C GLN A 48 24.27 5.06 11.63
N HIS A 49 24.60 6.34 11.59
CA HIS A 49 25.58 6.84 10.63
C HIS A 49 26.96 6.24 10.94
N VAL A 50 27.49 5.45 10.00
CA VAL A 50 28.79 4.80 10.12
C VAL A 50 29.82 5.54 9.25
N GLY A 51 30.52 6.51 9.85
CA GLY A 51 31.71 7.13 9.25
C GLY A 51 31.48 7.99 8.00
N MET A 52 32.55 8.25 7.25
CA MET A 52 32.55 9.10 6.05
C MET A 52 32.29 8.32 4.74
N GLU A 53 31.76 7.09 4.82
CA GLU A 53 31.43 6.33 3.62
C GLU A 53 30.24 6.97 2.90
N ILE A 54 30.36 7.09 1.57
CA ILE A 54 29.28 7.55 0.71
C ILE A 54 28.27 6.42 0.63
N ASP A 55 27.08 6.62 1.21
CA ASP A 55 25.99 5.66 1.16
C ASP A 55 25.53 5.46 -0.30
N GLU A 56 25.13 4.23 -0.63
CA GLU A 56 24.56 3.91 -1.94
C GLU A 56 23.08 4.33 -2.00
N PHE A 57 22.51 4.37 -3.21
CA PHE A 57 21.08 4.62 -3.41
C PHE A 57 20.34 3.31 -3.72
N GLY A 58 19.04 3.26 -3.42
CA GLY A 58 18.20 2.11 -3.70
C GLY A 58 18.32 1.03 -2.63
N VAL A 59 18.08 -0.23 -3.01
CA VAL A 59 18.03 -1.36 -2.06
C VAL A 59 19.37 -1.66 -1.39
N GLU A 60 20.48 -1.22 -1.98
CA GLU A 60 21.80 -1.41 -1.39
C GLU A 60 22.14 -0.36 -0.31
N SER A 61 21.37 0.73 -0.24
CA SER A 61 21.53 1.80 0.75
C SER A 61 21.47 1.26 2.19
N GLN A 62 22.37 1.74 3.03
CA GLN A 62 22.36 1.40 4.45
C GLN A 62 21.09 1.92 5.13
N ARG A 63 20.57 3.08 4.72
CA ARG A 63 19.29 3.62 5.21
C ARG A 63 18.11 2.72 4.84
N TYR A 64 18.09 2.22 3.60
CA TYR A 64 17.05 1.27 3.17
C TYR A 64 17.13 -0.02 3.98
N LYS A 65 18.31 -0.65 4.06
CA LYS A 65 18.51 -1.90 4.82
C LYS A 65 18.13 -1.76 6.30
N ALA A 66 18.46 -0.61 6.91
CA ALA A 66 18.03 -0.31 8.28
C ALA A 66 16.51 -0.23 8.39
N LEU A 67 15.84 0.46 7.47
CA LEU A 67 14.38 0.54 7.45
C LEU A 67 13.72 -0.82 7.18
N GLU A 68 14.25 -1.59 6.23
CA GLU A 68 13.79 -2.93 5.87
C GLU A 68 13.84 -3.88 7.07
N SER A 69 14.90 -3.79 7.90
CA SER A 69 15.03 -4.60 9.12
C SER A 69 13.88 -4.41 10.12
N VAL A 70 13.16 -3.29 10.04
CA VAL A 70 11.99 -2.95 10.87
C VAL A 70 10.71 -2.76 10.04
N ALA A 71 10.67 -3.26 8.80
CA ALA A 71 9.53 -3.10 7.89
C ALA A 71 8.21 -3.64 8.48
N SER A 72 8.26 -4.75 9.21
CA SER A 72 7.11 -5.32 9.91
C SER A 72 6.55 -4.38 10.99
N GLU A 73 7.42 -3.63 11.66
CA GLU A 73 7.01 -2.63 12.66
C GLU A 73 6.41 -1.40 11.99
N LEU A 74 7.00 -0.95 10.88
CA LEU A 74 6.44 0.12 10.05
C LEU A 74 5.04 -0.25 9.52
N LYS A 75 4.88 -1.46 8.98
CA LYS A 75 3.57 -2.01 8.56
C LYS A 75 2.57 -1.98 9.71
N ARG A 76 2.97 -2.45 10.90
CA ARG A 76 2.11 -2.46 12.10
C ARG A 76 1.67 -1.05 12.51
N GLU A 77 2.55 -0.07 12.33
CA GLU A 77 2.27 1.35 12.59
C GLU A 77 1.30 1.97 11.58
N LEU A 78 1.38 1.57 10.32
CA LEU A 78 0.44 1.95 9.28
C LEU A 78 -0.96 1.34 9.49
N ARG A 79 -1.06 0.28 10.30
CA ARG A 79 -2.29 -0.50 10.58
C ARG A 79 -2.82 -1.19 9.31
N TYR A 80 -4.12 -1.50 9.28
CA TYR A 80 -4.77 -2.35 8.28
C TYR A 80 -6.03 -1.69 7.74
N HIS A 81 -6.42 -2.06 6.52
CA HIS A 81 -7.60 -1.55 5.81
C HIS A 81 -7.63 -0.02 5.67
N ASP A 82 -6.46 0.62 5.65
CA ASP A 82 -6.32 2.05 5.46
C ASP A 82 -5.84 2.36 4.03
N LYS A 83 -6.11 3.59 3.55
CA LYS A 83 -5.52 4.11 2.32
C LYS A 83 -4.21 4.79 2.69
N ILE A 84 -3.06 4.22 2.30
CA ILE A 84 -1.74 4.74 2.61
C ILE A 84 -1.21 5.52 1.41
N VAL A 85 -1.04 6.83 1.58
CA VAL A 85 -0.56 7.74 0.54
C VAL A 85 0.89 8.11 0.85
N PHE A 86 1.82 7.62 0.05
CA PHE A 86 3.22 8.04 0.08
C PHE A 86 3.37 9.29 -0.76
N LEU A 87 3.72 10.41 -0.12
CA LEU A 87 4.10 11.63 -0.81
C LEU A 87 5.62 11.64 -0.91
N THR A 88 6.11 11.45 -2.13
CA THR A 88 7.53 11.28 -2.45
C THR A 88 7.95 12.28 -3.51
N ASP A 89 9.25 12.39 -3.77
CA ASP A 89 9.78 13.33 -4.76
C ASP A 89 10.98 12.74 -5.49
N GLY A 90 11.75 13.61 -6.15
CA GLY A 90 12.93 13.21 -6.91
C GLY A 90 14.05 12.59 -6.05
N ASN A 91 13.98 12.64 -4.71
CA ASN A 91 14.89 11.88 -3.87
C ASN A 91 14.48 10.40 -3.78
N PRO A 92 15.30 9.43 -4.25
CA PRO A 92 14.98 8.01 -4.18
C PRO A 92 14.68 7.52 -2.76
N GLU A 93 15.33 8.10 -1.75
CA GLU A 93 15.13 7.73 -0.35
C GLU A 93 13.70 7.98 0.13
N SER A 94 12.99 8.95 -0.46
CA SER A 94 11.58 9.20 -0.14
C SER A 94 10.67 8.03 -0.50
N LEU A 95 11.11 7.14 -1.41
CA LEU A 95 10.39 5.92 -1.80
C LEU A 95 10.70 4.72 -0.90
N TYR A 96 11.70 4.78 -0.02
CA TYR A 96 12.08 3.65 0.83
C TYR A 96 10.94 3.11 1.70
N PRO A 97 10.08 3.94 2.33
CA PRO A 97 8.96 3.42 3.11
C PRO A 97 7.97 2.60 2.28
N TYR A 98 7.66 3.04 1.06
CA TYR A 98 6.82 2.28 0.14
C TYR A 98 7.48 0.95 -0.20
N TYR A 99 8.72 1.02 -0.67
CA TYR A 99 9.44 -0.14 -1.17
C TYR A 99 9.73 -1.17 -0.07
N ALA A 100 9.96 -0.75 1.17
CA ALA A 100 10.18 -1.64 2.31
C ALA A 100 8.92 -2.43 2.71
N ILE A 101 7.72 -1.91 2.44
CA ILE A 101 6.47 -2.58 2.84
C ILE A 101 5.70 -3.22 1.69
N LYS A 102 6.01 -2.90 0.43
CA LYS A 102 5.18 -3.26 -0.73
C LYS A 102 4.88 -4.77 -0.79
N ASP A 103 5.87 -5.62 -0.50
CA ASP A 103 5.77 -7.08 -0.64
C ASP A 103 5.18 -7.76 0.61
N ILE A 104 5.19 -7.07 1.76
CA ILE A 104 4.61 -7.55 3.01
C ILE A 104 3.25 -6.93 3.30
N ASN A 105 2.77 -5.98 2.49
CA ASN A 105 1.48 -5.35 2.66
C ASN A 105 0.35 -6.26 2.19
N GLU A 106 -0.65 -6.49 3.04
CA GLU A 106 -1.75 -7.42 2.75
C GLU A 106 -3.11 -6.72 2.67
N PHE A 107 -3.33 -5.72 3.54
CA PHE A 107 -4.68 -5.20 3.80
C PHE A 107 -4.87 -3.74 3.42
N ASN A 108 -3.80 -2.98 3.21
CA ASN A 108 -3.90 -1.56 2.90
C ASN A 108 -3.88 -1.32 1.38
N SER A 109 -4.60 -0.28 0.95
CA SER A 109 -4.45 0.26 -0.40
C SER A 109 -3.25 1.20 -0.42
N LEU A 110 -2.22 0.87 -1.20
CA LEU A 110 -1.02 1.69 -1.32
C LEU A 110 -1.15 2.64 -2.50
N HIS A 111 -0.86 3.92 -2.27
CA HIS A 111 -0.91 4.98 -3.26
C HIS A 111 0.42 5.74 -3.23
N VAL A 112 1.08 5.91 -4.36
CA VAL A 112 2.33 6.69 -4.45
C VAL A 112 2.09 7.94 -5.28
N CYS A 113 2.38 9.10 -4.71
CA CYS A 113 2.42 10.35 -5.46
C CYS A 113 3.87 10.82 -5.45
N THR A 114 4.50 10.87 -6.62
CA THR A 114 5.93 11.12 -6.77
C THR A 114 6.21 12.17 -7.84
N VAL A 115 7.30 12.91 -7.65
CA VAL A 115 7.93 13.71 -8.70
C VAL A 115 9.16 12.97 -9.24
N SER A 116 9.45 13.08 -10.53
CA SER A 116 10.68 12.54 -11.12
C SER A 116 11.91 13.35 -10.68
N PRO A 117 13.08 12.72 -10.50
CA PRO A 117 14.34 13.43 -10.42
C PRO A 117 14.64 14.15 -11.75
N TRP A 118 15.38 15.24 -11.69
CA TRP A 118 15.76 16.00 -12.88
C TRP A 118 16.72 15.19 -13.76
N ASN A 119 16.63 15.35 -15.08
CA ASN A 119 17.51 14.63 -16.01
C ASN A 119 19.01 14.94 -15.85
N PHE A 120 19.35 16.08 -15.27
CA PHE A 120 20.73 16.53 -15.04
C PHE A 120 21.28 16.14 -13.66
N GLU A 121 20.46 15.49 -12.80
CA GLU A 121 20.94 14.91 -11.56
C GLU A 121 21.90 13.74 -11.81
N GLU A 122 22.55 13.28 -10.73
CA GLU A 122 23.46 12.15 -10.80
C GLU A 122 22.77 10.90 -11.36
N LYS A 123 23.36 10.27 -12.38
CA LYS A 123 22.79 9.10 -13.06
C LYS A 123 22.43 7.95 -12.11
N ARG A 124 23.22 7.74 -11.05
CA ARG A 124 22.96 6.69 -10.05
C ARG A 124 21.67 6.96 -9.28
N ARG A 125 21.46 8.22 -8.87
CA ARG A 125 20.25 8.68 -8.19
C ARG A 125 19.01 8.53 -9.09
N VAL A 126 19.11 8.96 -10.35
CA VAL A 126 18.03 8.82 -11.34
C VAL A 126 17.71 7.33 -11.61
N ALA A 127 18.73 6.48 -11.71
CA ALA A 127 18.56 5.04 -11.90
C ALA A 127 17.87 4.39 -10.69
N ALA A 128 18.32 4.69 -9.47
CA ALA A 128 17.74 4.16 -8.25
C ALA A 128 16.26 4.54 -8.09
N HIS A 129 15.89 5.80 -8.39
CA HIS A 129 14.49 6.23 -8.38
C HIS A 129 13.62 5.38 -9.33
N ARG A 130 14.09 5.18 -10.57
CA ARG A 130 13.38 4.38 -11.58
C ARG A 130 13.30 2.90 -11.19
N GLU A 131 14.35 2.36 -10.59
CA GLU A 131 14.39 0.97 -10.13
C GLU A 131 13.37 0.72 -9.01
N LEU A 132 13.28 1.64 -8.03
CA LEU A 132 12.29 1.56 -6.95
C LEU A 132 10.84 1.65 -7.45
N LEU A 133 10.61 2.26 -8.62
CA LEU A 133 9.30 2.37 -9.28
C LEU A 133 9.12 1.39 -10.46
N SER A 134 10.04 0.44 -10.65
CA SER A 134 9.96 -0.51 -11.78
C SER A 134 8.84 -1.54 -11.60
N ASP A 135 8.49 -1.85 -10.36
CA ASP A 135 7.41 -2.75 -9.98
C ASP A 135 6.33 -1.98 -9.20
N LEU A 136 5.19 -1.82 -9.86
CA LEU A 136 4.02 -1.11 -9.36
C LEU A 136 2.87 -2.07 -8.99
N SER A 137 3.11 -3.39 -9.00
CA SER A 137 2.06 -4.40 -8.82
C SER A 137 1.34 -4.33 -7.46
N ALA A 138 2.01 -3.78 -6.45
CA ALA A 138 1.44 -3.58 -5.11
C ALA A 138 0.61 -2.28 -4.97
N LEU A 139 0.62 -1.38 -5.97
CA LEU A 139 -0.05 -0.09 -5.89
C LEU A 139 -1.49 -0.15 -6.38
N LYS A 140 -2.38 0.49 -5.61
CA LYS A 140 -3.75 0.78 -6.03
C LYS A 140 -3.79 2.01 -6.94
N SER A 141 -2.94 3.00 -6.68
CA SER A 141 -2.73 4.07 -7.64
C SER A 141 -1.37 4.73 -7.60
N ILE A 142 -1.01 5.38 -8.70
CA ILE A 142 0.20 6.19 -8.82
C ILE A 142 -0.11 7.55 -9.45
N CYS A 143 0.46 8.60 -8.88
CA CYS A 143 0.56 9.92 -9.50
C CYS A 143 2.05 10.20 -9.75
N TYR A 144 2.44 10.32 -11.02
CA TYR A 144 3.83 10.54 -11.41
C TYR A 144 3.94 11.90 -12.13
N ILE A 145 4.62 12.85 -11.50
CA ILE A 145 4.82 14.20 -12.02
C ILE A 145 6.21 14.29 -12.63
N ASP A 146 6.29 14.62 -13.93
CA ASP A 146 7.56 14.84 -14.60
C ASP A 146 8.12 16.24 -14.29
N SER A 147 9.19 16.31 -13.49
CA SER A 147 9.86 17.57 -13.12
C SER A 147 10.44 18.29 -14.34
N ASP A 148 11.01 17.57 -15.30
CA ASP A 148 11.64 18.17 -16.48
C ASP A 148 10.65 18.98 -17.33
N SER A 149 9.36 18.62 -17.31
CA SER A 149 8.29 19.36 -17.98
C SER A 149 8.16 20.82 -17.48
N TYR A 150 8.61 21.10 -16.26
CA TYR A 150 8.57 22.45 -15.67
C TYR A 150 9.70 23.35 -16.16
N LEU A 151 10.82 22.79 -16.65
CA LEU A 151 11.93 23.58 -17.19
C LEU A 151 11.50 24.41 -18.40
N ALA A 152 10.52 23.92 -19.18
CA ALA A 152 9.97 24.63 -20.34
C ALA A 152 8.93 25.70 -19.96
N ARG A 153 8.43 25.70 -18.72
CA ARG A 153 7.34 26.58 -18.25
C ARG A 153 7.83 27.85 -17.57
N VAL A 154 9.11 27.93 -17.22
CA VAL A 154 9.71 29.07 -16.53
C VAL A 154 10.39 30.04 -17.50
N ASP A 155 10.41 31.33 -17.15
CA ASP A 155 10.99 32.37 -17.99
C ASP A 155 12.50 32.22 -18.13
N LYS A 156 13.04 32.64 -19.27
CA LYS A 156 14.50 32.70 -19.52
C LYS A 156 15.14 33.64 -18.50
N GLY A 157 15.89 33.07 -17.55
CA GLY A 157 16.54 33.79 -16.44
C GLY A 157 16.06 33.36 -15.05
N SER A 158 15.02 32.55 -14.97
CA SER A 158 14.59 31.91 -13.73
C SER A 158 15.69 31.02 -13.17
N ASN A 159 15.86 31.03 -11.85
CA ASN A 159 16.83 30.17 -11.17
C ASN A 159 16.15 28.87 -10.71
N MET A 160 16.94 27.89 -10.26
CA MET A 160 16.43 26.59 -9.85
C MET A 160 15.43 26.65 -8.68
N LYS A 161 15.57 27.63 -7.79
CA LYS A 161 14.64 27.84 -6.69
C LYS A 161 13.25 28.23 -7.21
N ASP A 162 13.19 29.08 -8.23
CA ASP A 162 11.93 29.51 -8.85
C ASP A 162 11.20 28.31 -9.47
N VAL A 163 11.95 27.41 -10.14
CA VAL A 163 11.39 26.17 -10.70
C VAL A 163 10.87 25.25 -9.60
N MET A 164 11.65 25.02 -8.54
CA MET A 164 11.25 24.18 -7.41
C MET A 164 9.99 24.72 -6.71
N GLN A 165 9.87 26.04 -6.55
CA GLN A 165 8.68 26.67 -6.00
C GLN A 165 7.45 26.51 -6.90
N LEU A 166 7.63 26.55 -8.23
CA LEU A 166 6.55 26.27 -9.17
C LEU A 166 6.08 24.82 -9.07
N VAL A 167 7.01 23.86 -8.99
CA VAL A 167 6.68 22.43 -8.81
C VAL A 167 5.94 22.22 -7.50
N GLU A 168 6.43 22.75 -6.39
CA GLU A 168 5.78 22.64 -5.08
C GLU A 168 4.37 23.23 -5.10
N LYS A 169 4.22 24.43 -5.68
CA LYS A 169 2.92 25.09 -5.81
C LYS A 169 1.93 24.27 -6.63
N ASP A 170 2.31 23.84 -7.83
CA ASP A 170 1.44 23.06 -8.70
C ASP A 170 1.06 21.73 -8.05
N TYR A 171 1.98 21.12 -7.30
CA TYR A 171 1.71 19.87 -6.59
C TYR A 171 0.72 20.07 -5.43
N VAL A 172 0.87 21.16 -4.67
CA VAL A 172 -0.10 21.56 -3.64
C VAL A 172 -1.47 21.84 -4.26
N ASP A 173 -1.52 22.55 -5.39
CA ASP A 173 -2.76 22.88 -6.09
C ASP A 173 -3.47 21.63 -6.64
N LEU A 174 -2.73 20.58 -6.99
CA LEU A 174 -3.28 19.29 -7.42
C LEU A 174 -3.76 18.41 -6.27
N MET A 175 -3.31 18.66 -5.04
CA MET A 175 -3.52 17.76 -3.92
C MET A 175 -5.00 17.48 -3.60
N PRO A 176 -5.93 18.46 -3.65
CA PRO A 176 -7.35 18.18 -3.46
C PRO A 176 -7.89 17.14 -4.44
N ARG A 177 -7.49 17.23 -5.71
CA ARG A 177 -7.90 16.27 -6.75
C ARG A 177 -7.29 14.89 -6.50
N ILE A 178 -6.02 14.85 -6.11
CA ILE A 178 -5.32 13.60 -5.81
C ILE A 178 -5.97 12.87 -4.63
N LEU A 179 -6.20 13.57 -3.50
CA LEU A 179 -6.70 12.94 -2.28
C LEU A 179 -8.19 12.58 -2.37
N ASN A 180 -9.03 13.47 -2.91
CA ASN A 180 -10.45 13.16 -3.12
C ASN A 180 -10.60 12.01 -4.13
N GLY A 181 -9.81 12.03 -5.20
CA GLY A 181 -9.80 10.97 -6.20
C GLY A 181 -9.42 9.61 -5.60
N ILE A 182 -8.41 9.55 -4.73
CA ILE A 182 -8.01 8.33 -4.00
C ILE A 182 -9.16 7.76 -3.17
N GLU A 183 -9.97 8.62 -2.56
CA GLU A 183 -11.08 8.17 -1.72
C GLU A 183 -12.14 7.41 -2.51
N GLU A 184 -12.36 7.80 -3.78
CA GLU A 184 -13.38 7.25 -4.67
C GLU A 184 -12.91 6.03 -5.50
N LEU A 185 -11.62 5.68 -5.43
CA LEU A 185 -11.05 4.60 -6.25
C LEU A 185 -11.63 3.22 -5.92
N THR A 186 -12.14 2.55 -6.96
CA THR A 186 -12.54 1.13 -6.92
C THR A 186 -11.52 0.22 -7.61
N GLU A 187 -10.86 0.72 -8.66
CA GLU A 187 -9.96 -0.03 -9.53
C GLU A 187 -8.54 0.52 -9.50
N ASP A 188 -7.59 -0.28 -9.96
CA ASP A 188 -6.19 0.10 -10.03
C ASP A 188 -6.03 1.18 -11.11
N SER A 189 -5.45 2.32 -10.74
CA SER A 189 -5.56 3.54 -11.55
C SER A 189 -4.27 4.36 -11.56
N TYR A 190 -4.03 5.13 -12.63
CA TYR A 190 -2.99 6.15 -12.65
C TYR A 190 -3.61 7.54 -12.71
N PHE A 191 -2.95 8.52 -12.10
CA PHE A 191 -3.39 9.92 -12.17
C PHE A 191 -2.92 10.53 -13.49
N ASP A 192 -3.86 10.90 -14.34
CA ASP A 192 -3.57 11.57 -15.60
C ASP A 192 -3.47 13.09 -15.40
N MET A 193 -2.34 13.66 -15.81
CA MET A 193 -2.04 15.08 -15.62
C MET A 193 -2.83 15.99 -16.58
N ALA A 194 -3.32 15.47 -17.71
CA ALA A 194 -4.07 16.26 -18.68
C ALA A 194 -5.52 16.50 -18.21
N SER A 195 -6.21 15.44 -17.77
CA SER A 195 -7.55 15.50 -17.18
C SER A 195 -7.55 15.91 -15.70
N LYS A 196 -6.40 15.81 -15.02
CA LYS A 196 -6.23 15.99 -13.58
C LYS A 196 -7.18 15.07 -12.78
N SER A 197 -7.27 13.82 -13.21
CA SER A 197 -8.14 12.80 -12.63
C SER A 197 -7.54 11.40 -12.73
N TYR A 198 -8.05 10.46 -11.94
CA TYR A 198 -7.63 9.06 -12.02
C TYR A 198 -8.29 8.35 -13.20
N VAL A 199 -7.49 7.55 -13.91
CA VAL A 199 -7.90 6.71 -15.04
C VAL A 199 -7.59 5.25 -14.70
N PRO A 200 -8.55 4.33 -14.79
CA PRO A 200 -8.31 2.91 -14.56
C PRO A 200 -7.29 2.34 -15.55
N VAL A 201 -6.36 1.53 -15.06
CA VAL A 201 -5.28 0.94 -15.88
C VAL A 201 -5.85 0.05 -16.98
N GLY A 202 -6.93 -0.68 -16.70
CA GLY A 202 -7.59 -1.56 -17.67
C GLY A 202 -8.29 -0.82 -18.83
N GLU A 203 -8.65 0.45 -18.64
CA GLU A 203 -9.35 1.25 -19.66
C GLU A 203 -8.40 2.08 -20.53
N GLY A 204 -7.22 2.43 -20.00
CA GLY A 204 -6.19 3.16 -20.75
C GLY A 204 -6.63 4.55 -21.22
N TYR A 205 -6.06 5.02 -22.34
CA TYR A 205 -6.23 6.39 -22.83
C TYR A 205 -7.66 6.74 -23.28
N GLU A 206 -8.50 5.75 -23.59
CA GLU A 206 -9.83 5.97 -24.15
C GLU A 206 -10.81 6.63 -23.18
N LYS A 207 -10.51 6.58 -21.89
CA LYS A 207 -11.35 7.10 -20.79
C LYS A 207 -10.82 8.37 -20.16
N ILE A 208 -9.82 8.99 -20.77
CA ILE A 208 -9.36 10.32 -20.38
C ILE A 208 -10.46 11.34 -20.66
N ASP A 209 -11.05 11.85 -19.59
CA ASP A 209 -12.07 12.90 -19.65
C ASP A 209 -11.43 14.27 -19.41
N LEU A 210 -11.10 14.96 -20.51
CA LEU A 210 -10.49 16.29 -20.46
C LEU A 210 -11.44 17.37 -19.91
N SER A 211 -12.75 17.11 -19.83
CA SER A 211 -13.68 18.08 -19.26
C SER A 211 -13.43 18.29 -17.75
N LYS A 212 -12.96 17.25 -17.05
CA LYS A 212 -12.60 17.30 -15.63
C LYS A 212 -11.45 18.27 -15.32
N ALA A 213 -10.63 18.60 -16.31
CA ALA A 213 -9.53 19.56 -16.12
C ALA A 213 -10.03 20.98 -15.82
N LEU A 214 -11.27 21.30 -16.23
CA LEU A 214 -11.90 22.61 -16.05
C LEU A 214 -12.59 22.78 -14.68
N GLU A 215 -12.81 21.68 -13.94
CA GLU A 215 -13.46 21.73 -12.64
C GLU A 215 -12.57 22.40 -11.59
N GLU A 216 -13.06 23.37 -10.83
CA GLU A 216 -12.28 23.93 -9.73
C GLU A 216 -12.51 23.13 -8.45
N ILE A 217 -11.64 22.15 -8.21
CA ILE A 217 -11.62 21.37 -6.97
C ILE A 217 -10.54 21.93 -6.06
N THR A 218 -10.96 22.71 -5.07
CA THR A 218 -10.08 23.39 -4.11
C THR A 218 -10.22 22.84 -2.68
N GLN A 219 -11.29 22.11 -2.39
CA GLN A 219 -11.57 21.55 -1.08
C GLN A 219 -11.22 20.07 -1.00
N ILE A 220 -10.78 19.66 0.18
CA ILE A 220 -10.36 18.29 0.51
C ILE A 220 -11.49 17.68 1.31
N ASP A 221 -12.31 16.88 0.65
CA ASP A 221 -13.59 16.37 1.15
C ASP A 221 -13.46 14.95 1.70
N ILE A 222 -12.28 14.62 2.23
CA ILE A 222 -12.00 13.34 2.88
C ILE A 222 -12.06 13.47 4.39
N PRO A 223 -12.53 12.44 5.12
CA PRO A 223 -12.45 12.44 6.57
C PRO A 223 -10.98 12.49 7.00
N LEU A 224 -10.56 13.62 7.55
CA LEU A 224 -9.20 13.87 8.09
C LEU A 224 -8.92 13.11 9.40
N TYR A 225 -9.75 12.12 9.72
CA TYR A 225 -9.64 11.26 10.89
C TYR A 225 -9.66 9.80 10.45
N ARG A 226 -8.98 8.94 11.21
CA ARG A 226 -8.93 7.51 10.92
C ARG A 226 -10.31 6.89 11.08
N GLN A 227 -10.92 6.46 9.98
CA GLN A 227 -12.10 5.60 9.99
C GLN A 227 -11.64 4.15 9.96
N LEU A 228 -12.14 3.36 10.91
CA LEU A 228 -11.90 1.94 11.00
C LEU A 228 -13.11 1.22 10.42
N GLY A 229 -12.92 0.67 9.22
CA GLY A 229 -13.85 -0.24 8.59
C GLY A 229 -13.37 -1.66 8.81
N THR A 230 -14.01 -2.39 9.71
CA THR A 230 -13.98 -3.85 9.71
C THR A 230 -15.37 -4.33 9.33
N LEU A 231 -15.47 -5.06 8.22
CA LEU A 231 -16.66 -5.83 7.82
C LEU A 231 -17.98 -5.01 7.80
N GLY A 232 -17.97 -3.78 7.25
CA GLY A 232 -19.19 -2.97 7.08
C GLY A 232 -19.70 -2.23 8.31
N MET A 233 -18.95 -2.25 9.43
CA MET A 233 -19.25 -1.45 10.62
C MET A 233 -18.21 -0.35 10.81
N VAL A 234 -18.66 0.90 10.95
CA VAL A 234 -17.82 2.04 11.32
C VAL A 234 -17.64 2.03 12.83
N LEU A 235 -16.46 1.61 13.31
CA LEU A 235 -16.12 1.70 14.73
C LEU A 235 -15.39 3.02 15.02
N LYS A 236 -15.86 3.76 16.03
CA LYS A 236 -15.10 4.90 16.58
C LYS A 236 -13.85 4.40 17.33
N SER A 237 -12.80 5.21 17.28
CA SER A 237 -11.37 4.87 17.37
C SER A 237 -10.79 4.38 18.70
N TYR A 238 -11.47 3.52 19.46
CA TYR A 238 -10.84 2.85 20.61
C TYR A 238 -10.58 1.40 20.27
N TYR A 239 -9.44 1.15 19.60
CA TYR A 239 -8.78 -0.14 19.74
C TYR A 239 -8.26 -0.21 21.18
N PRO A 240 -8.73 -1.12 22.04
CA PRO A 240 -8.03 -1.39 23.28
C PRO A 240 -6.61 -1.89 22.93
N GLU A 241 -5.64 -1.35 23.64
CA GLU A 241 -4.21 -1.51 23.36
C GLU A 241 -3.74 -2.97 23.28
N GLU A 242 -2.86 -3.17 22.30
CA GLU A 242 -1.66 -4.01 22.32
C GLU A 242 -1.79 -5.50 22.70
N GLY A 243 -2.13 -6.30 21.69
CA GLY A 243 -1.64 -7.67 21.55
C GLY A 243 -1.97 -8.23 20.17
N GLU A 244 -1.03 -8.96 19.55
CA GLU A 244 -1.30 -9.71 18.30
C GLU A 244 -2.54 -10.62 18.46
N LYS A 245 -2.72 -11.20 19.66
CA LYS A 245 -3.90 -11.99 20.00
C LYS A 245 -5.23 -11.25 19.88
N ILE A 246 -5.31 -10.00 20.33
CA ILE A 246 -6.57 -9.22 20.27
C ILE A 246 -6.90 -8.90 18.82
N LYS A 247 -5.87 -8.65 17.99
CA LYS A 247 -6.03 -8.42 16.55
C LYS A 247 -6.47 -9.69 15.83
N GLU A 248 -5.82 -10.82 16.07
CA GLU A 248 -6.24 -12.14 15.55
C GLU A 248 -7.67 -12.48 15.95
N GLU A 249 -8.10 -12.07 17.14
CA GLU A 249 -9.44 -12.35 17.67
C GLU A 249 -10.53 -11.44 17.06
N ILE A 250 -10.18 -10.20 16.68
CA ILE A 250 -11.05 -9.27 15.94
C ILE A 250 -11.15 -9.66 14.46
N GLU A 251 -10.03 -10.08 13.85
CA GLU A 251 -9.95 -10.54 12.46
C GLU A 251 -10.47 -11.98 12.30
N ARG A 252 -10.73 -12.67 13.41
CA ARG A 252 -11.27 -14.02 13.39
C ARG A 252 -12.62 -14.00 12.68
N PRO A 253 -12.81 -14.83 11.65
CA PRO A 253 -14.07 -14.85 10.94
C PRO A 253 -15.20 -15.23 11.91
N ILE A 254 -16.31 -14.48 11.84
CA ILE A 254 -17.38 -14.55 12.84
C ILE A 254 -18.00 -15.95 12.82
N ALA A 255 -18.21 -16.49 14.02
CA ALA A 255 -18.88 -17.77 14.15
C ALA A 255 -20.32 -17.65 13.63
N ARG A 256 -20.66 -18.47 12.63
CA ARG A 256 -22.00 -18.56 12.03
C ARG A 256 -22.68 -19.86 12.45
N ILE A 257 -24.01 -19.83 12.51
CA ILE A 257 -24.84 -20.95 13.00
C ILE A 257 -24.60 -22.22 12.15
N ASP A 258 -24.37 -22.04 10.85
CA ASP A 258 -24.13 -23.08 9.86
C ASP A 258 -22.63 -23.31 9.54
N GLY A 259 -21.72 -22.68 10.29
CA GLY A 259 -20.30 -22.75 9.95
C GLY A 259 -19.74 -24.16 10.03
N LYS A 260 -20.25 -25.00 10.95
CA LYS A 260 -19.85 -26.41 11.01
C LYS A 260 -20.28 -27.18 9.76
N LYS A 261 -21.45 -26.87 9.18
CA LYS A 261 -21.89 -27.47 7.91
C LYS A 261 -20.91 -27.12 6.80
N ILE A 262 -20.60 -25.82 6.65
CA ILE A 262 -19.63 -25.33 5.65
C ILE A 262 -18.26 -25.99 5.83
N CYS A 263 -17.76 -26.05 7.07
CA CYS A 263 -16.49 -26.70 7.37
C CYS A 263 -16.47 -28.17 6.94
N ASN A 264 -17.57 -28.91 7.14
CA ASN A 264 -17.67 -30.32 6.76
C ASN A 264 -17.76 -30.50 5.24
N VAL A 265 -18.52 -29.66 4.55
CA VAL A 265 -18.61 -29.63 3.09
C VAL A 265 -17.22 -29.36 2.48
N LEU A 266 -16.53 -28.31 2.95
CA LEU A 266 -15.18 -27.97 2.49
C LEU A 266 -14.17 -29.08 2.82
N ARG A 267 -14.31 -29.77 3.96
CA ARG A 267 -13.47 -30.93 4.30
C ARG A 267 -13.70 -32.07 3.31
N HIS A 268 -14.96 -32.37 2.98
CA HIS A 268 -15.28 -33.38 1.98
C HIS A 268 -14.64 -33.03 0.63
N TYR A 269 -14.71 -31.76 0.22
CA TYR A 269 -14.08 -31.30 -1.01
C TYR A 269 -12.56 -31.44 -1.02
N ARG A 270 -11.88 -31.16 0.09
CA ARG A 270 -10.43 -31.38 0.21
C ARG A 270 -10.06 -32.86 0.06
N LEU A 271 -10.87 -33.77 0.61
CA LEU A 271 -10.69 -35.22 0.44
C LEU A 271 -10.92 -35.63 -1.02
N THR A 272 -12.02 -35.22 -1.63
CA THR A 272 -12.33 -35.52 -3.03
C THR A 272 -11.26 -34.99 -3.98
N LEU A 273 -10.77 -33.77 -3.76
CA LEU A 273 -9.67 -33.19 -4.54
C LEU A 273 -8.41 -34.06 -4.45
N ALA A 274 -8.06 -34.53 -3.25
CA ALA A 274 -6.90 -35.39 -3.05
C ALA A 274 -7.08 -36.75 -3.76
N GLU A 275 -8.23 -37.38 -3.60
CA GLU A 275 -8.56 -38.67 -4.24
C GLU A 275 -8.51 -38.59 -5.77
N MET A 276 -9.10 -37.55 -6.36
CA MET A 276 -9.13 -37.37 -7.82
C MET A 276 -7.73 -37.22 -8.43
N ASN A 277 -6.79 -36.65 -7.67
CA ASN A 277 -5.42 -36.39 -8.11
C ASN A 277 -4.40 -37.41 -7.56
N GLY A 278 -4.84 -38.42 -6.81
CA GLY A 278 -3.96 -39.44 -6.22
C GLY A 278 -2.99 -38.88 -5.17
N LEU A 279 -3.37 -37.81 -4.47
CA LEU A 279 -2.55 -37.16 -3.46
C LEU A 279 -2.73 -37.86 -2.10
N GLU A 280 -1.62 -38.12 -1.41
CA GLU A 280 -1.68 -38.59 -0.02
C GLU A 280 -2.10 -37.43 0.89
N PHE A 281 -3.35 -37.51 1.37
CA PHE A 281 -3.94 -36.50 2.24
C PHE A 281 -4.90 -37.16 3.24
N VAL A 282 -4.72 -36.84 4.51
CA VAL A 282 -5.60 -37.27 5.59
C VAL A 282 -6.04 -36.03 6.35
N SER A 283 -7.34 -35.88 6.53
CA SER A 283 -7.93 -34.82 7.37
C SER A 283 -8.69 -35.47 8.52
N GLU A 284 -8.39 -35.06 9.75
CA GLU A 284 -9.11 -35.53 10.93
C GLU A 284 -10.43 -34.77 11.10
N GLU A 285 -11.39 -35.36 11.79
CA GLU A 285 -12.61 -34.65 12.17
C GLU A 285 -12.30 -33.51 13.14
N CYS A 286 -12.99 -32.38 12.95
CA CYS A 286 -12.77 -31.21 13.77
C CYS A 286 -13.40 -31.41 15.17
N PRO A 287 -12.60 -31.39 16.26
CA PRO A 287 -13.09 -31.69 17.61
C PRO A 287 -13.90 -30.54 18.23
N SER A 288 -14.01 -29.39 17.56
CA SER A 288 -14.72 -28.22 18.08
C SER A 288 -16.23 -28.45 18.14
N ILE A 289 -16.84 -28.11 19.27
CA ILE A 289 -18.29 -28.15 19.51
C ILE A 289 -18.80 -26.71 19.59
N GLY A 290 -19.83 -26.37 18.82
CA GLY A 290 -20.46 -25.04 18.79
C GLY A 290 -20.30 -24.26 17.48
N PRO A 291 -20.82 -23.02 17.41
CA PRO A 291 -20.74 -22.15 16.25
C PRO A 291 -19.29 -21.93 15.82
N CYS A 292 -19.01 -21.98 14.52
CA CYS A 292 -17.68 -21.72 13.96
C CYS A 292 -17.78 -20.92 12.67
N ALA A 293 -16.64 -20.45 12.14
CA ALA A 293 -16.61 -19.60 10.96
C ALA A 293 -16.75 -20.34 9.63
N GLY A 294 -16.68 -21.67 9.63
CA GLY A 294 -16.59 -22.49 8.42
C GLY A 294 -15.16 -22.78 7.94
N THR A 295 -14.17 -21.99 8.38
CA THR A 295 -12.73 -22.27 8.19
C THR A 295 -11.94 -21.95 9.48
N CYS A 296 -10.75 -22.53 9.60
CA CYS A 296 -9.80 -22.25 10.69
C CYS A 296 -8.37 -22.49 10.20
N VAL A 297 -7.38 -22.12 11.04
CA VAL A 297 -5.94 -22.28 10.73
C VAL A 297 -5.57 -23.70 10.28
N LYS A 298 -6.23 -24.75 10.80
CA LYS A 298 -6.00 -26.14 10.35
C LYS A 298 -6.53 -26.34 8.92
N CYS A 299 -7.72 -25.83 8.61
CA CYS A 299 -8.30 -25.89 7.27
C CYS A 299 -7.44 -25.15 6.26
N ASP A 300 -6.87 -24.00 6.64
CA ASP A 300 -5.98 -23.22 5.76
C ASP A 300 -4.68 -23.97 5.48
N ARG A 301 -4.11 -24.65 6.49
CA ARG A 301 -2.94 -25.53 6.31
C ARG A 301 -3.23 -26.72 5.40
N GLU A 302 -4.38 -27.36 5.57
CA GLU A 302 -4.83 -28.46 4.71
C GLU A 302 -5.01 -27.98 3.26
N ALA A 303 -5.64 -26.83 3.05
CA ALA A 303 -5.82 -26.23 1.73
C ALA A 303 -4.48 -25.82 1.10
N ALA A 304 -3.57 -25.23 1.87
CA ALA A 304 -2.24 -24.86 1.41
C ALA A 304 -1.41 -26.09 1.00
N TYR A 305 -1.48 -27.18 1.78
CA TYR A 305 -0.85 -28.45 1.44
C TYR A 305 -1.35 -28.99 0.09
N LEU A 306 -2.67 -29.05 -0.08
CA LEU A 306 -3.28 -29.55 -1.33
C LEU A 306 -2.95 -28.64 -2.51
N ARG A 307 -2.97 -27.33 -2.34
CA ARG A 307 -2.57 -26.35 -3.37
C ARG A 307 -1.13 -26.58 -3.83
N ASN A 308 -0.20 -26.74 -2.88
CA ASN A 308 1.21 -26.96 -3.20
C ASN A 308 1.43 -28.30 -3.92
N ARG A 309 0.77 -29.38 -3.47
CA ARG A 309 0.83 -30.69 -4.13
C ARG A 309 0.18 -30.69 -5.51
N LEU A 310 -0.91 -29.96 -5.68
CA LEU A 310 -1.57 -29.84 -6.98
C LEU A 310 -0.70 -29.07 -7.98
N ALA A 311 0.08 -28.08 -7.52
CA ALA A 311 1.03 -27.35 -8.36
C ALA A 311 2.19 -28.21 -8.89
N GLU A 312 2.48 -29.35 -8.27
CA GLU A 312 3.45 -30.34 -8.78
C GLU A 312 2.88 -31.12 -9.98
N ILE A 313 1.57 -31.09 -10.20
CA ILE A 313 0.88 -31.77 -11.30
C ILE A 313 0.71 -30.78 -12.46
N PRO A 314 1.04 -31.16 -13.71
CA PRO A 314 0.77 -30.35 -14.89
C PRO A 314 -0.71 -29.93 -14.99
N LEU A 315 -0.95 -28.67 -15.36
CA LEU A 315 -2.29 -28.05 -15.33
C LEU A 315 -3.35 -28.82 -16.15
N ASP A 316 -2.93 -29.43 -17.26
CA ASP A 316 -3.76 -30.25 -18.14
C ASP A 316 -4.21 -31.59 -17.52
N LYS A 317 -3.53 -32.02 -16.46
CA LYS A 317 -3.78 -33.29 -15.76
C LYS A 317 -4.44 -33.11 -14.39
N GLN A 318 -4.55 -31.88 -13.92
CA GLN A 318 -5.22 -31.59 -12.66
C GLN A 318 -6.72 -31.84 -12.80
N LYS A 319 -7.28 -32.60 -11.85
CA LYS A 319 -8.72 -32.85 -11.77
C LYS A 319 -9.31 -32.05 -10.63
N ILE A 320 -10.17 -31.09 -10.95
CA ILE A 320 -10.82 -30.24 -9.95
C ILE A 320 -12.28 -30.69 -9.81
N PRO A 321 -12.76 -31.03 -8.61
CA PRO A 321 -14.17 -31.36 -8.39
C PRO A 321 -15.06 -30.14 -8.71
N ILE A 322 -16.20 -30.40 -9.34
CA ILE A 322 -17.21 -29.37 -9.66
C ILE A 322 -18.14 -29.23 -8.45
N PHE A 323 -18.47 -27.99 -8.08
CA PHE A 323 -19.27 -27.68 -6.90
C PHE A 323 -20.61 -27.06 -7.29
N ASP A 324 -21.68 -27.50 -6.64
CA ASP A 324 -22.98 -26.82 -6.62
C ASP A 324 -23.33 -26.45 -5.18
N LEU A 325 -23.13 -25.19 -4.82
CA LEU A 325 -23.35 -24.67 -3.47
C LEU A 325 -24.85 -24.58 -3.12
N GLU A 326 -25.75 -24.67 -4.10
CA GLU A 326 -27.20 -24.52 -3.88
C GLU A 326 -27.88 -25.80 -3.38
N GLN A 327 -27.23 -26.97 -3.49
CA GLN A 327 -27.85 -28.26 -3.15
C GLN A 327 -27.56 -28.76 -1.72
N GLU A 328 -26.61 -28.16 -0.98
CA GLU A 328 -26.11 -28.72 0.30
C GLU A 328 -26.12 -27.76 1.52
N VAL A 329 -26.72 -26.56 1.44
CA VAL A 329 -26.79 -25.60 2.58
C VAL A 329 -28.14 -25.62 3.31
#